data_AF-A0A2V7YQF9-F1
#
_entry.id   AF-A0A2V7YQF9-F1
#
_cell.length_a   1.000
_cell.length_b   1.000
_cell.length_c   1.000
_cell.angle_alpha   90.00
_cell.angle_beta   90.00
_cell.angle_gamma   90.00
#
_symmetry.space_group_name_H-M   'P 1'
#
loop_
_entity.id
_entity.type
_entity.pdbx_description
1 polymer ?
#
loop_
_entity_poly.entity_id
_entity_poly.type
_entity_poly.pdbx_seq_one_letter_code
_entity_poly.pdbx_strand_id
1 'polypeptide(L)'
;MSQSTQAVEVETAVASRSMLGTQVARFHFPSNAGTQRQTDSFNPPSGKDIVATIALQSFDLQYTGKDSHFDYGRLQVALSTSNTEAACTATLRDQTDGRKWEGTVTGLVTFFGIA
;
A
#
# COMPACT_ATOMS: atom_id res chain seq x y z
N MET A 1 22.72 47.79 35.04
CA MET A 1 21.78 47.78 33.89
C MET A 1 21.71 46.36 33.38
N SER A 2 20.58 45.67 33.57
CA SER A 2 20.40 44.27 33.17
C SER A 2 19.63 44.26 31.86
N GLN A 3 20.26 43.81 30.76
CA GLN A 3 19.55 43.53 29.53
C GLN A 3 19.01 42.11 29.60
N SER A 4 17.69 41.99 29.68
CA SER A 4 16.96 40.74 29.49
C SER A 4 16.96 40.39 27.99
N THR A 5 17.70 39.35 27.63
CA THR A 5 17.62 38.75 26.29
C THR A 5 16.25 38.09 26.17
N GLN A 6 15.36 38.66 25.35
CA GLN A 6 14.11 37.99 24.98
C GLN A 6 14.45 36.73 24.18
N ALA A 7 14.02 35.58 24.69
CA ALA A 7 14.05 34.33 23.95
C ALA A 7 13.08 34.48 22.76
N VAL A 8 13.63 34.51 21.55
CA VAL A 8 12.84 34.43 20.33
C VAL A 8 12.33 32.99 20.23
N GLU A 9 11.08 32.77 20.58
CA GLU A 9 10.38 31.52 20.27
C GLU A 9 10.25 31.45 18.74
N VAL A 10 11.15 30.70 18.11
CA VAL A 10 10.99 30.29 16.72
C VAL A 10 9.91 29.22 16.70
N GLU A 11 8.65 29.65 16.58
CA GLU A 11 7.54 28.78 16.24
C GLU A 11 7.83 28.21 14.85
N THR A 12 8.48 27.05 14.84
CA THR A 12 8.76 26.33 13.60
C THR A 12 7.41 25.81 13.15
N ALA A 13 6.79 26.48 12.18
CA ALA A 13 5.56 26.01 11.55
C ALA A 13 5.82 24.61 10.98
N VAL A 14 5.47 23.57 11.73
CA VAL A 14 5.50 22.20 11.24
C VAL A 14 4.41 22.14 10.18
N ALA A 15 4.81 22.12 8.91
CA ALA A 15 3.86 22.02 7.82
C ALA A 15 3.05 20.74 8.00
N SER A 16 1.78 20.89 8.38
CA SER A 16 0.89 19.77 8.66
C SER A 16 0.57 19.07 7.35
N ARG A 17 0.85 17.76 7.29
CA ARG A 17 0.43 16.93 6.16
C ARG A 17 -1.08 16.82 6.12
N SER A 18 -1.64 16.99 4.94
CA SER A 18 -3.07 16.84 4.65
C SER A 18 -3.30 15.66 3.71
N MET A 19 -4.52 15.13 3.67
CA MET A 19 -4.90 14.12 2.69
C MET A 19 -5.00 14.78 1.31
N LEU A 20 -4.21 14.30 0.36
CA LEU A 20 -4.16 14.85 -1.01
C LEU A 20 -5.08 14.08 -1.98
N GLY A 21 -5.40 12.83 -1.69
CA GLY A 21 -6.28 12.02 -2.53
C GLY A 21 -6.22 10.53 -2.22
N THR A 22 -7.03 9.75 -2.95
CA THR A 22 -7.06 8.29 -2.85
C THR A 22 -7.08 7.63 -4.23
N GLN A 23 -6.58 6.39 -4.29
CA GLN A 23 -6.63 5.53 -5.47
C GLN A 23 -6.97 4.10 -5.05
N VAL A 24 -7.69 3.38 -5.90
CA VAL A 24 -8.01 1.96 -5.66
C VAL A 24 -6.97 1.10 -6.35
N ALA A 25 -6.29 0.25 -5.57
CA ALA A 25 -5.40 -0.77 -6.09
C ALA A 25 -6.14 -2.10 -6.22
N ARG A 26 -6.07 -2.73 -7.39
CA ARG A 26 -6.72 -4.03 -7.64
C ARG A 26 -5.75 -5.05 -8.19
N PHE A 27 -5.56 -6.13 -7.44
CA PHE A 27 -4.67 -7.23 -7.79
C PHE A 27 -5.49 -8.44 -8.17
N HIS A 28 -5.43 -8.84 -9.44
CA HIS A 28 -6.06 -10.05 -9.93
C HIS A 28 -5.04 -11.18 -10.05
N PHE A 29 -5.25 -12.26 -9.30
CA PHE A 29 -4.44 -13.46 -9.32
C PHE A 29 -5.17 -14.53 -10.13
N PRO A 30 -4.76 -14.81 -11.38
CA PRO A 30 -5.38 -15.88 -12.17
C PRO A 30 -4.91 -17.24 -11.65
N SER A 31 -5.77 -18.26 -11.77
CA SER A 31 -5.51 -19.64 -11.35
C SER A 31 -4.07 -20.13 -11.66
N ASN A 32 -3.24 -20.29 -10.64
CA ASN A 32 -1.84 -20.72 -10.77
C ASN A 32 -1.35 -21.52 -9.56
N ALA A 33 -0.44 -22.47 -9.79
CA ALA A 33 0.12 -23.39 -8.78
C ALA A 33 1.46 -22.92 -8.18
N GLY A 34 1.70 -21.62 -8.13
CA GLY A 34 2.96 -21.06 -7.69
C GLY A 34 2.84 -19.61 -7.21
N THR A 35 3.97 -19.06 -6.77
CA THR A 35 4.02 -17.68 -6.30
C THR A 35 3.70 -16.72 -7.44
N GLN A 36 2.69 -15.87 -7.25
CA GLN A 36 2.32 -14.83 -8.18
C GLN A 36 2.53 -13.45 -7.58
N ARG A 37 2.96 -12.51 -8.43
CA ARG A 37 3.15 -11.11 -8.09
C ARG A 37 2.34 -10.26 -9.05
N GLN A 38 1.53 -9.34 -8.50
CA GLN A 38 0.77 -8.35 -9.24
C GLN A 38 1.17 -6.97 -8.74
N THR A 39 1.36 -6.03 -9.67
CA THR A 39 1.72 -4.63 -9.36
C THR A 39 0.71 -3.71 -10.01
N ASP A 40 0.24 -2.74 -9.25
CA ASP A 40 -0.60 -1.65 -9.71
C ASP A 40 0.13 -0.33 -9.45
N SER A 41 0.16 0.56 -10.44
CA SER A 41 0.96 1.78 -10.43
C SER A 41 0.08 3.00 -10.63
N PHE A 42 0.40 4.07 -9.91
CA PHE A 42 -0.38 5.30 -9.83
C PHE A 42 0.53 6.51 -9.95
N ASN A 43 -0.03 7.57 -10.53
CA ASN A 43 0.56 8.90 -10.42
C ASN A 43 0.13 9.49 -9.06
N PRO A 44 1.08 9.84 -8.17
CA PRO A 44 0.75 10.52 -6.93
C PRO A 44 0.10 11.90 -7.22
N PRO A 45 -0.78 12.41 -6.33
CA PRO A 45 -1.24 13.79 -6.41
C PRO A 45 -0.07 14.78 -6.33
N SER A 46 -0.22 15.98 -6.90
CA SER A 46 0.79 17.03 -6.76
C SER A 46 0.94 17.47 -5.29
N GLY A 47 2.18 17.64 -4.84
CA GLY A 47 2.48 18.12 -3.49
C GLY A 47 3.96 17.95 -3.14
N LYS A 48 4.32 18.32 -1.92
CA LYS A 48 5.66 18.07 -1.34
C LYS A 48 5.56 17.03 -0.23
N ASP A 49 6.66 16.32 -0.01
CA ASP A 49 6.82 15.31 1.04
C ASP A 49 5.69 14.26 1.03
N ILE A 50 5.38 13.76 -0.17
CA ILE A 50 4.29 12.81 -0.37
C ILE A 50 4.60 11.49 0.32
N VAL A 51 3.65 11.03 1.12
CA VAL A 51 3.62 9.71 1.73
C VAL A 51 2.33 9.02 1.35
N ALA A 52 2.39 7.71 1.11
CA ALA A 52 1.22 6.90 0.83
C ALA A 52 1.06 5.82 1.89
N THR A 53 -0.20 5.47 2.16
CA THR A 53 -0.58 4.31 2.95
C THR A 53 -1.52 3.44 2.12
N ILE A 54 -1.57 2.14 2.39
CA ILE A 54 -2.57 1.27 1.80
C ILE A 54 -3.36 0.57 2.90
N ALA A 55 -4.68 0.63 2.81
CA ALA A 55 -5.59 -0.19 3.59
C ALA A 55 -6.19 -1.26 2.67
N LEU A 56 -6.05 -2.52 3.03
CA LEU A 56 -6.66 -3.62 2.28
C LEU A 56 -8.15 -3.71 2.64
N GLN A 57 -9.01 -3.73 1.63
CA GLN A 57 -10.46 -3.58 1.80
C GLN A 57 -11.23 -4.87 1.50
N SER A 58 -10.73 -5.70 0.57
CA SER A 58 -11.39 -6.94 0.18
C SER A 58 -10.39 -7.99 -0.23
N PHE A 59 -10.66 -9.23 0.19
CA PHE A 59 -9.91 -10.43 -0.16
C PHE A 59 -10.91 -11.51 -0.55
N ASP A 60 -10.90 -11.88 -1.82
CA ASP A 60 -11.55 -13.09 -2.29
C ASP A 60 -10.45 -13.96 -2.88
N LEU A 61 -9.91 -14.87 -2.06
CA LEU A 61 -8.84 -15.79 -2.42
C LEU A 61 -9.36 -17.20 -2.21
N GLN A 62 -9.34 -18.01 -3.25
CA GLN A 62 -9.89 -19.36 -3.24
C GLN A 62 -8.90 -20.35 -3.84
N TYR A 63 -8.88 -21.55 -3.26
CA TYR A 63 -8.26 -22.70 -3.90
C TYR A 63 -9.19 -23.24 -4.98
N THR A 64 -8.63 -23.61 -6.13
CA THR A 64 -9.39 -24.34 -7.15
C THR A 64 -9.46 -25.85 -6.88
N GLY A 65 -8.85 -26.32 -5.78
CA GLY A 65 -8.84 -27.73 -5.36
C GLY A 65 -10.03 -28.08 -4.47
N LYS A 66 -10.49 -29.34 -4.52
CA LYS A 66 -11.71 -29.80 -3.82
C LYS A 66 -11.56 -29.96 -2.29
N ASP A 67 -10.34 -29.94 -1.78
CA ASP A 67 -10.07 -30.18 -0.37
C ASP A 67 -10.04 -28.85 0.40
N SER A 68 -10.99 -28.71 1.31
CA SER A 68 -11.35 -27.51 2.08
C SER A 68 -10.35 -27.13 3.19
N HIS A 69 -9.06 -27.14 2.89
CA HIS A 69 -8.02 -26.74 3.83
C HIS A 69 -7.55 -25.32 3.52
N PHE A 70 -7.81 -24.38 4.42
CA PHE A 70 -7.41 -22.97 4.31
C PHE A 70 -5.97 -22.72 4.81
N ASP A 71 -5.19 -23.79 4.98
CA ASP A 71 -4.02 -23.78 5.88
C ASP A 71 -2.73 -23.26 5.21
N TYR A 72 -2.71 -23.11 3.89
CA TYR A 72 -1.51 -22.69 3.14
C TYR A 72 -1.80 -21.40 2.37
N GLY A 73 -0.76 -20.65 2.01
CA GLY A 73 -0.88 -19.32 1.38
C GLY A 73 -0.42 -18.18 2.27
N ARG A 74 0.50 -17.35 1.77
CA ARG A 74 0.90 -16.09 2.42
C ARG A 74 0.67 -14.94 1.46
N LEU A 75 -0.19 -14.02 1.84
CA LEU A 75 -0.34 -12.75 1.14
C LEU A 75 0.66 -11.75 1.71
N GLN A 76 1.53 -11.23 0.85
CA GLN A 76 2.40 -10.10 1.16
C GLN A 76 1.98 -8.90 0.33
N VAL A 77 1.86 -7.74 0.97
CA VAL A 77 1.61 -6.47 0.30
C VAL A 77 2.76 -5.52 0.58
N ALA A 78 3.26 -4.87 -0.48
CA ALA A 78 4.30 -3.87 -0.40
C ALA A 78 3.84 -2.61 -1.14
N LEU A 79 4.04 -1.44 -0.54
CA LEU A 79 3.75 -0.14 -1.12
C LEU A 79 5.05 0.64 -1.22
N SER A 80 5.30 1.24 -2.38
CA SER A 80 6.38 2.19 -2.61
C SER A 80 5.82 3.47 -3.16
N THR A 81 6.31 4.61 -2.67
CA THR A 81 5.89 5.94 -3.12
C THR A 81 7.10 6.84 -3.28
N SER A 82 7.05 7.65 -4.33
CA SER A 82 7.93 8.79 -4.61
C SER A 82 7.05 9.98 -5.02
N ASN A 83 7.66 11.12 -5.37
CA ASN A 83 6.91 12.28 -5.86
C ASN A 83 6.34 12.10 -7.27
N THR A 84 6.86 11.13 -8.04
CA THR A 84 6.48 10.94 -9.45
C THR A 84 5.78 9.61 -9.70
N GLU A 85 5.90 8.65 -8.77
CA GLU A 85 5.37 7.31 -8.94
C GLU A 85 4.98 6.73 -7.57
N ALA A 86 3.81 6.09 -7.53
CA ALA A 86 3.43 5.17 -6.46
C ALA A 86 3.14 3.81 -7.06
N ALA A 87 3.62 2.74 -6.43
CA ALA A 87 3.36 1.38 -6.86
C ALA A 87 3.00 0.53 -5.66
N CYS A 88 1.92 -0.24 -5.79
CA CYS A 88 1.56 -1.24 -4.83
C CYS A 88 1.75 -2.62 -5.46
N THR A 89 2.42 -3.51 -4.75
CA THR A 89 2.62 -4.90 -5.14
C THR A 89 1.88 -5.80 -4.16
N ALA A 90 1.05 -6.71 -4.65
CA ALA A 90 0.58 -7.86 -3.90
C ALA A 90 1.27 -9.12 -4.41
N THR A 91 1.75 -9.95 -3.49
CA THR A 91 2.36 -11.24 -3.78
C THR A 91 1.59 -12.33 -3.05
N LEU A 92 1.01 -13.25 -3.80
CA LEU A 92 0.41 -14.47 -3.27
C LEU A 92 1.47 -15.57 -3.37
N ARG A 93 2.00 -16.01 -2.22
CA ARG A 93 3.00 -17.07 -2.16
C ARG A 93 2.33 -18.39 -1.83
N ASP A 94 2.66 -19.41 -2.61
CA ASP A 94 2.21 -20.77 -2.40
C ASP A 94 3.38 -21.77 -2.43
N GLN A 95 3.19 -22.92 -1.78
CA GLN A 95 4.09 -24.06 -1.93
C GLN A 95 3.74 -24.82 -3.22
N THR A 96 4.74 -25.46 -3.83
CA THR A 96 4.55 -26.24 -5.07
C THR A 96 4.00 -27.64 -4.74
N ASP A 97 2.83 -27.72 -4.13
CA ASP A 97 2.11 -28.98 -3.91
C ASP A 97 1.13 -29.31 -5.06
N GLY A 98 1.04 -28.43 -6.05
CA GLY A 98 0.22 -28.58 -7.25
C GLY A 98 -1.20 -28.00 -7.14
N ARG A 99 -1.59 -27.48 -5.96
CA ARG A 99 -2.85 -26.73 -5.81
C ARG A 99 -2.74 -25.39 -6.51
N LYS A 100 -3.86 -24.88 -7.04
CA LYS A 100 -3.91 -23.57 -7.69
C LYS A 100 -4.75 -22.60 -6.88
N TRP A 101 -4.34 -21.34 -6.92
CA TRP A 101 -5.07 -20.22 -6.36
C TRP A 101 -5.56 -19.28 -7.41
N GLU A 102 -6.73 -18.73 -7.17
CA GLU A 102 -7.20 -17.55 -7.88
C GLU A 102 -7.89 -16.60 -6.93
N GLY A 103 -8.02 -15.35 -7.36
CA GLY A 103 -8.76 -14.39 -6.59
C GLY A 103 -8.43 -12.94 -6.89
N THR A 104 -9.03 -12.08 -6.10
CA THR A 104 -8.82 -10.64 -6.18
C THR A 104 -8.55 -10.07 -4.79
N VAL A 105 -7.51 -9.23 -4.73
CA VAL A 105 -7.22 -8.40 -3.56
C VAL A 105 -7.43 -6.95 -3.96
N THR A 106 -8.20 -6.21 -3.17
CA THR A 106 -8.43 -4.77 -3.38
C THR A 106 -7.95 -3.98 -2.17
N GLY A 107 -7.29 -2.85 -2.41
CA GLY A 107 -6.90 -1.91 -1.38
C GLY A 107 -7.16 -0.46 -1.77
N LEU A 108 -7.26 0.41 -0.77
CA LEU A 108 -7.34 1.85 -0.93
C LEU A 108 -5.98 2.45 -0.58
N VAL A 109 -5.33 3.03 -1.58
CA VAL A 109 -4.13 3.83 -1.41
C VAL A 109 -4.54 5.25 -1.05
N THR A 110 -4.05 5.76 0.06
CA THR A 110 -4.33 7.14 0.52
C THR A 110 -3.02 7.93 0.54
N PHE A 111 -3.03 9.08 -0.13
CA PHE A 111 -1.88 9.97 -0.25
C PHE A 111 -1.99 11.12 0.73
N PHE A 112 -0.89 11.42 1.40
CA PHE A 112 -0.73 12.54 2.33
C PHE A 112 0.49 13.36 1.94
N GLY A 113 0.43 14.67 2.13
CA GLY A 113 1.55 15.56 1.87
C GLY A 113 1.24 16.99 2.21
N ILE A 114 2.17 17.87 1.90
CA ILE A 114 2.00 19.32 2.02
C ILE A 114 1.55 19.80 0.63
N ALA A 115 0.35 20.39 0.56
CA ALA A 115 -0.22 20.93 -0.67
C ALA A 115 0.64 22.06 -1.25
#